data_AF-A0A2E6YE02-F1
#
_entry.id   AF-A0A2E6YE02-F1
#
_cell.length_a   1.000
_cell.length_b   1.000
_cell.length_c   1.000
_cell.angle_alpha   90.00
_cell.angle_beta   90.00
_cell.angle_gamma   90.00
#
_symmetry.space_group_name_H-M   'P 1'
#
loop_
_entity.id
_entity.type
_entity.pdbx_description
1 polymer ?
#
loop_
_entity_poly.entity_id
_entity_poly.type
_entity_poly.pdbx_seq_one_letter_code
_entity_poly.pdbx_strand_id
1 'polypeptide(L)' 'MIVTFQALTLFGTGDPKLMAGGISQALVTTMLGLIVAIPLVFLHSVLTSLSGTLIEILEEQSAGLIARHAERPNR' A
#
# COMPACT_ATOMS: atom_id res chain seq x y z
N MET A 1 3.64 20.43 -10.25
CA MET A 1 3.28 20.90 -11.62
C MET A 1 2.71 22.31 -11.63
N ILE A 2 1.80 22.67 -10.72
CA ILE A 2 1.25 24.04 -10.66
C ILE A 2 2.32 25.13 -10.65
N VAL A 3 3.41 24.94 -9.90
CA VAL A 3 4.55 25.87 -9.86
C VAL A 3 5.18 26.10 -11.24
N THR A 4 5.32 25.05 -12.06
CA THR A 4 5.83 25.17 -13.44
C THR A 4 4.91 26.00 -14.32
N PHE A 5 3.58 25.80 -14.22
CA PHE A 5 2.60 26.57 -15.00
C PHE A 5 2.55 28.03 -14.56
N GLN A 6 2.71 28.32 -13.28
CA GLN A 6 2.82 29.69 -12.78
C GLN A 6 4.09 30.38 -13.29
N ALA A 7 5.23 29.66 -13.34
CA ALA A 7 6.47 30.18 -13.91
C ALA A 7 6.32 30.50 -15.41
N LEU A 8 5.62 29.65 -16.17
CA LEU A 8 5.26 29.89 -17.57
C LEU A 8 4.43 31.17 -17.76
N THR A 9 3.40 31.38 -16.94
CA THR A 9 2.53 32.56 -17.05
C THR A 9 3.26 33.85 -16.66
N LEU A 10 4.14 33.80 -15.66
CA LEU A 10 4.79 34.99 -15.10
C LEU A 10 6.04 35.41 -15.90
N PHE A 11 6.81 34.44 -16.41
CA PHE A 11 8.08 34.69 -17.10
C PHE A 11 8.04 34.31 -18.59
N GLY A 12 6.90 33.85 -19.12
CA GLY A 12 6.84 33.29 -20.47
C GLY A 12 7.77 32.08 -20.61
N THR A 13 8.45 31.98 -21.74
CA THR A 13 9.58 31.05 -21.94
C THR A 13 10.91 31.60 -21.42
N GLY A 14 10.88 32.72 -20.68
CA GLY A 14 12.04 33.58 -20.40
C GLY A 14 13.05 33.05 -19.40
N ASP A 15 12.69 32.09 -18.54
CA ASP A 15 13.67 31.38 -17.69
C ASP A 15 13.39 29.85 -17.63
N PRO A 16 13.98 29.08 -18.55
CA PRO A 16 13.87 27.62 -18.60
C PRO A 16 14.37 26.92 -17.32
N LYS A 17 15.26 27.55 -16.52
CA LYS A 17 15.77 26.93 -15.29
C LYS A 17 14.71 26.90 -14.20
N LEU A 18 13.93 27.98 -14.05
CA LEU A 18 12.83 28.03 -13.08
C LEU A 18 11.74 26.99 -13.43
N MET A 19 11.44 26.83 -14.72
CA MET A 19 10.52 25.79 -15.19
C MET A 19 11.03 24.38 -14.90
N ALA A 20 12.31 24.11 -15.17
CA ALA A 20 12.94 22.81 -14.91
C ALA A 20 12.89 22.43 -13.42
N GLY A 21 13.06 23.41 -12.51
CA GLY A 21 12.92 23.20 -11.08
C GLY A 21 11.53 22.69 -10.68
N GLY A 22 10.46 23.33 -11.18
CA GLY A 22 9.09 22.88 -10.91
C GLY A 22 8.75 21.51 -11.51
N ILE A 23 9.38 21.16 -12.64
CA ILE A 23 9.26 19.81 -13.24
C ILE A 23 9.92 18.76 -12.37
N SER A 24 11.20 18.99 -12.04
CA SER A 24 11.98 18.11 -11.18
C SER A 24 11.28 17.88 -9.83
N GLN A 25 10.74 18.95 -9.22
CA GLN A 25 10.03 18.83 -7.94
C GLN A 25 8.84 17.88 -8.04
N ALA A 26 8.06 17.93 -9.13
CA ALA A 26 6.92 17.03 -9.25
C ALA A 26 7.34 15.57 -9.46
N LEU A 27 8.41 15.34 -10.23
CA LEU A 27 8.96 14.00 -10.39
C LEU A 27 9.43 13.42 -9.04
N VAL A 28 10.07 14.25 -8.20
CA VAL A 28 10.47 13.84 -6.85
C VAL A 28 9.25 13.46 -6.00
N THR A 29 8.15 14.23 -6.04
CA THR A 29 6.95 13.83 -5.26
C THR A 29 6.31 12.53 -5.75
N THR A 30 6.40 12.22 -7.05
CA THR A 30 5.93 10.94 -7.59
C THR A 30 6.83 9.80 -7.13
N MET A 31 8.15 10.01 -7.16
CA MET A 31 9.14 9.04 -6.65
C MET A 31 8.93 8.77 -5.16
N LEU A 32 8.73 9.81 -4.34
CA LEU A 32 8.45 9.65 -2.91
C LEU A 32 7.16 8.86 -2.68
N GLY A 33 6.12 9.11 -3.48
CA GLY A 33 4.89 8.32 -3.44
C GLY A 33 5.15 6.83 -3.69
N LEU A 34 5.97 6.49 -4.69
CA LEU A 34 6.34 5.10 -4.97
C LEU A 34 7.20 4.47 -3.87
N ILE A 35 8.13 5.22 -3.29
CA ILE A 35 8.97 4.77 -2.17
C ILE A 35 8.12 4.40 -0.96
N VAL A 36 7.02 5.12 -0.70
CA VAL A 36 6.10 4.78 0.40
C VAL A 36 5.14 3.67 0.01
N ALA A 37 4.59 3.70 -1.20
CA ALA A 37 3.57 2.75 -1.64
C ALA A 37 4.08 1.31 -1.75
N ILE A 38 5.26 1.10 -2.34
CA ILE A 38 5.79 -0.26 -2.58
C ILE A 38 6.02 -1.03 -1.26
N PRO A 39 6.73 -0.48 -0.26
CA PRO A 39 6.92 -1.16 1.02
C PRO A 39 5.62 -1.37 1.78
N LEU A 40 4.69 -0.40 1.71
CA LEU A 40 3.40 -0.50 2.38
C LEU A 40 2.56 -1.65 1.82
N VAL A 41 2.46 -1.75 0.50
CA VAL A 41 1.73 -2.85 -0.16
C VAL A 41 2.41 -4.19 0.11
N PHE A 42 3.74 -4.25 0.05
CA PHE A 42 4.48 -5.46 0.39
C PHE A 42 4.19 -5.93 1.83
N LEU A 43 4.28 -5.01 2.80
CA LEU A 43 4.00 -5.33 4.20
C LEU A 43 2.55 -5.76 4.41
N HIS A 44 1.61 -5.10 3.73
CA HIS A 44 0.20 -5.48 3.73
C HIS A 44 -0.02 -6.90 3.21
N SER A 45 0.66 -7.30 2.12
CA SER A 45 0.59 -8.66 1.59
C SER A 45 1.13 -9.68 2.59
N VAL A 46 2.26 -9.40 3.26
CA VAL A 46 2.83 -10.29 4.29
C VAL A 46 1.88 -10.46 5.46
N LEU A 47 1.34 -9.36 6.00
CA LEU A 47 0.41 -9.40 7.13
C LEU A 47 -0.88 -10.13 6.80
N THR A 48 -1.40 -9.93 5.58
CA THR A 48 -2.59 -10.62 5.09
C THR A 48 -2.34 -12.12 4.98
N SER A 49 -1.18 -12.53 4.46
CA SER A 49 -0.80 -13.94 4.40
C SER A 49 -0.72 -14.58 5.79
N LEU A 50 -0.06 -13.92 6.74
CA LEU A 50 0.07 -14.43 8.12
C LEU A 50 -1.29 -14.53 8.81
N SER A 51 -2.15 -13.53 8.61
CA SER A 51 -3.51 -13.53 9.14
C SER A 51 -4.33 -14.69 8.57
N GLY A 52 -4.20 -14.96 7.25
CA GLY A 52 -4.88 -16.07 6.59
C GLY A 52 -4.47 -17.44 7.18
N THR A 53 -3.17 -17.67 7.36
CA THR A 53 -2.68 -18.91 8.00
C THR A 53 -3.21 -19.07 9.43
N LEU A 54 -3.29 -17.99 10.19
CA LEU A 54 -3.79 -18.05 11.56
C LEU A 54 -5.28 -18.38 11.61
N ILE A 55 -6.07 -17.83 10.67
CA ILE A 55 -7.49 -18.15 10.51
C ILE A 55 -7.67 -19.61 10.15
N GLU A 56 -6.89 -20.14 9.21
CA GLU A 56 -6.95 -21.55 8.78
C GLU A 56 -6.71 -22.51 9.95
N ILE A 57 -5.71 -22.24 10.79
CA ILE A 57 -5.44 -23.03 12.00
C ILE A 57 -6.63 -22.98 12.96
N LEU A 58 -7.22 -21.80 13.17
CA LEU A 58 -8.37 -21.65 14.06
C LEU A 58 -9.61 -22.39 13.54
N GLU A 59 -9.83 -22.39 12.22
CA GLU A 59 -10.91 -23.12 11.58
C GLU A 59 -10.72 -24.64 11.74
N GLU A 60 -9.51 -25.16 11.52
CA GLU A 60 -9.18 -26.58 11.71
C GLU A 60 -9.43 -27.00 13.17
N GLN A 61 -8.96 -26.20 14.14
CA GLN A 61 -9.18 -26.48 15.55
C GLN A 61 -10.67 -26.45 15.92
N SER A 62 -11.41 -25.48 15.40
CA SER A 62 -12.86 -25.36 15.65
C SER A 62 -13.62 -26.56 15.10
N ALA A 63 -13.31 -26.97 13.86
CA ALA A 63 -13.90 -28.16 13.24
C ALA A 63 -13.56 -29.44 14.03
N GLY A 64 -12.30 -29.60 14.44
CA GLY A 64 -11.87 -30.73 15.27
C GLY A 64 -12.57 -30.80 16.62
N LEU A 65 -12.79 -29.65 17.28
CA LEU A 65 -13.55 -29.58 18.54
C LEU A 65 -15.01 -29.97 18.35
N ILE A 66 -15.66 -29.52 17.27
CA ILE A 66 -17.05 -29.88 16.96
C ILE A 66 -17.17 -31.37 16.68
N ALA A 67 -16.26 -31.95 15.88
CA ALA A 67 -16.23 -33.38 15.59
C ALA A 67 -16.10 -34.21 16.88
N ARG A 68 -15.17 -33.84 17.78
CA ARG A 68 -15.04 -34.53 19.08
C ARG A 68 -16.27 -34.39 19.97
N HIS A 69 -17.00 -33.28 19.90
CA HIS A 69 -18.27 -33.12 20.63
C HIS A 69 -19.39 -33.95 20.00
N ALA A 70 -19.43 -34.07 18.68
CA ALA A 70 -20.40 -34.91 17.97
C ALA A 70 -20.15 -36.41 18.20
N GLU A 71 -18.90 -36.82 18.37
CA GLU A 71 -18.51 -38.19 18.70
C GLU A 71 -18.70 -38.55 20.17
N ARG A 72 -18.95 -37.58 21.08
CA ARG A 72 -19.34 -37.89 22.46
C ARG A 72 -20.71 -38.55 22.40
N PRO A 73 -20.82 -39.86 22.71
CA PRO A 73 -22.09 -40.56 22.61
C PRO A 73 -23.06 -39.91 23.59
N ASN A 74 -24.19 -39.47 23.06
CA ASN A 74 -25.35 -39.06 23.83
C ASN A 74 -25.71 -40.23 24.76
N ARG A 75 -25.40 -40.08 26.06
CA ARG A 75 -25.70 -41.06 27.09
C ARG A 75 -26.92 -40.62 27.86
#